data_AF-A0A920RTV6-F1
#
_entry.id   AF-A0A920RTV6-F1
#
_cell.length_a   1.000
_cell.length_b   1.000
_cell.length_c   1.000
_cell.angle_alpha   90.00
_cell.angle_beta   90.00
_cell.angle_gamma   90.00
#
_symmetry.space_group_name_H-M   'P 1'
#
loop_
_entity.id
_entity.type
_entity.pdbx_description
1 polymer ?
#
loop_
_entity_poly.entity_id
_entity_poly.type
_entity_poly.pdbx_seq_one_letter_code
_entity_poly.pdbx_strand_id
1 'polypeptide(L)'
;MTRRLKFLIAALSSLFLSYGLLAENTEYSFNDEHIKLANEIIGILENHHFTKKKYGSIKLEALDSFLDRLDPSRSIFLEKEINDFTDDFDPTINDQNASLEKAFNIFGLYRSRYSERYRLQKRLLSEIQNLDLKKKKGKGLKDRSESKRKETAEDLKVLWEDLLINDVIQLHLNGNDLNETGIKLTKRIDNQFNFFERTTSDDVVDLYINSIALSYGPHTTYMSPKRTEDFDIDMSLSLEGIGALLSTDGLYTTISSLVPGGPAEKSDKLKPNDRIVGVAQETEMK
;
A
#
# COMPACT_ATOMS: atom_id res chain seq x y z
N MET A 1 59.88 23.86 21.58
CA MET A 1 58.66 23.34 22.26
C MET A 1 57.55 23.18 21.23
N THR A 2 57.59 22.12 20.45
CA THR A 2 56.69 21.85 19.31
C THR A 2 56.16 20.43 19.46
N ARG A 3 55.17 20.24 20.32
CA ARG A 3 54.55 18.92 20.53
C ARG A 3 53.17 18.98 21.19
N ARG A 4 52.25 19.83 20.68
CA ARG A 4 50.84 19.84 21.14
C ARG A 4 49.79 20.17 20.07
N LEU A 5 50.09 20.01 18.77
CA LEU A 5 49.15 20.39 17.70
C LEU A 5 48.91 19.30 16.63
N LYS A 6 49.09 18.02 16.97
CA LYS A 6 48.83 16.89 16.04
C LYS A 6 47.74 15.91 16.49
N PHE A 7 47.04 16.18 17.59
CA PHE A 7 46.01 15.27 18.13
C PHE A 7 44.57 15.79 18.04
N LEU A 8 44.32 16.98 17.48
CA LEU A 8 42.95 17.50 17.34
C LEU A 8 42.33 17.32 15.95
N ILE A 9 43.09 16.88 14.94
CA ILE A 9 42.59 16.68 13.57
C ILE A 9 42.23 15.21 13.29
N ALA A 10 42.59 14.28 14.18
CA ALA A 10 42.30 12.84 14.03
C ALA A 10 40.95 12.40 14.65
N ALA A 11 40.17 13.32 15.23
CA ALA A 11 38.86 13.03 15.81
C ALA A 11 37.68 13.55 14.97
N LEU A 12 37.94 14.21 13.83
CA LEU A 12 36.90 14.76 12.95
C LEU A 12 36.73 13.99 11.63
N SER A 13 37.54 12.96 11.38
CA SER A 13 37.53 12.17 10.14
C SER A 13 36.92 10.77 10.28
N SER A 14 36.22 10.48 11.38
CA SER A 14 35.46 9.24 11.58
C SER A 14 33.94 9.44 11.60
N LEU A 15 33.43 10.65 11.28
CA LEU A 15 31.99 10.95 11.23
C LEU A 15 31.42 11.17 9.82
N PHE A 16 32.21 10.87 8.78
CA PHE A 16 31.78 10.95 7.38
C PHE A 16 31.84 9.55 6.75
N LEU A 17 31.06 8.62 7.29
CA LEU A 17 30.71 7.36 6.60
C LEU A 17 29.37 6.82 7.12
N SER A 18 28.34 7.66 7.14
CA SER A 18 26.95 7.20 7.01
C SER A 18 26.47 7.52 5.60
N TYR A 19 27.21 7.00 4.61
CA TYR A 19 26.65 6.74 3.30
C TYR A 19 25.49 5.76 3.47
N GLY A 20 24.43 6.00 2.70
CA GLY A 20 23.12 5.40 2.87
C GLY A 20 23.17 3.91 3.12
N LEU A 21 22.67 3.51 4.29
CA LEU A 21 21.93 2.27 4.40
C LEU A 21 20.60 2.48 3.65
N LEU A 22 20.65 2.37 2.32
CA LEU A 22 19.56 1.69 1.64
C LEU A 22 19.61 0.27 2.20
N ALA A 23 18.81 0.05 3.24
CA ALA A 23 18.43 -1.31 3.59
C ALA A 23 17.82 -1.89 2.32
N GLU A 24 18.57 -2.76 1.66
CA GLU A 24 18.08 -3.62 0.60
C GLU A 24 16.97 -4.47 1.24
N ASN A 25 15.74 -3.94 1.19
CA ASN A 25 14.53 -4.61 1.65
C ASN A 25 14.20 -5.66 0.58
N THR A 26 14.90 -6.79 0.65
CA THR A 26 14.89 -7.92 -0.30
C THR A 26 13.59 -8.73 -0.32
N GLU A 27 12.45 -8.15 0.05
CA GLU A 27 11.18 -8.88 0.12
C GLU A 27 10.29 -8.67 -1.12
N TYR A 28 10.43 -7.52 -1.80
CA TYR A 28 9.72 -7.24 -3.05
C TYR A 28 10.73 -7.16 -4.19
N SER A 29 10.58 -8.04 -5.16
CA SER A 29 11.37 -8.04 -6.39
C SER A 29 10.46 -8.27 -7.59
N PHE A 30 10.92 -7.82 -8.75
CA PHE A 30 10.31 -8.16 -10.02
C PHE A 30 11.22 -9.14 -10.79
N ASN A 31 10.63 -9.85 -11.75
CA ASN A 31 11.32 -10.82 -12.58
C ASN A 31 11.24 -10.43 -14.06
N ASP A 32 11.91 -11.21 -14.92
CA ASP A 32 11.90 -10.99 -16.37
C ASP A 32 10.50 -11.08 -16.98
N GLU A 33 9.58 -11.84 -16.38
CA GLU A 33 8.20 -11.95 -16.85
C GLU A 33 7.44 -10.63 -16.64
N HIS A 34 7.62 -9.97 -15.50
CA HIS A 34 7.06 -8.64 -15.24
C HIS A 34 7.54 -7.60 -16.24
N ILE A 35 8.84 -7.64 -16.60
CA ILE A 35 9.41 -6.72 -17.59
C ILE A 35 8.78 -6.98 -18.98
N LYS A 36 8.66 -8.25 -19.39
CA LYS A 36 8.04 -8.62 -20.67
C LYS A 36 6.57 -8.21 -20.71
N LEU A 37 5.82 -8.49 -19.64
CA LEU A 37 4.42 -8.12 -19.50
C LEU A 37 4.22 -6.60 -19.61
N ALA A 38 5.03 -5.81 -18.89
CA ALA A 38 4.96 -4.35 -18.96
C ALA A 38 5.22 -3.84 -20.38
N ASN A 39 6.24 -4.37 -21.07
CA ASN A 39 6.52 -4.02 -22.46
C ASN A 39 5.38 -4.40 -23.41
N GLU A 40 4.78 -5.57 -23.24
CA GLU A 40 3.66 -6.05 -24.05
C GLU A 40 2.43 -5.14 -23.88
N ILE A 41 2.06 -4.84 -22.64
CA ILE A 41 0.92 -3.98 -22.34
C ILE A 41 1.13 -2.57 -22.89
N ILE A 42 2.32 -2.00 -22.70
CA ILE A 42 2.66 -0.69 -23.28
C ILE A 42 2.56 -0.75 -24.81
N GLY A 43 3.06 -1.80 -25.45
CA GLY A 43 2.94 -2.00 -26.89
C GLY A 43 1.49 -2.11 -27.37
N ILE A 44 0.63 -2.78 -26.61
CA ILE A 44 -0.81 -2.85 -26.90
C ILE A 44 -1.44 -1.46 -26.77
N LEU A 45 -1.16 -0.73 -25.70
CA LEU A 45 -1.71 0.59 -25.44
C LEU A 45 -1.25 1.62 -26.48
N GLU A 46 0.03 1.66 -26.85
CA GLU A 46 0.53 2.58 -27.86
C GLU A 46 -0.09 2.35 -29.25
N ASN A 47 -0.24 1.08 -29.65
CA ASN A 47 -0.63 0.72 -31.01
C ASN A 47 -2.13 0.55 -31.22
N HIS A 48 -2.86 0.11 -30.19
CA HIS A 48 -4.28 -0.26 -30.30
C HIS A 48 -5.22 0.67 -29.53
N HIS A 49 -4.72 1.44 -28.55
CA HIS A 49 -5.59 2.34 -27.79
C HIS A 49 -6.08 3.51 -28.65
N PHE A 50 -7.34 3.91 -28.45
CA PHE A 50 -8.01 4.94 -29.24
C PHE A 50 -7.26 6.29 -29.25
N THR A 51 -6.67 6.68 -28.12
CA THR A 51 -5.96 7.96 -27.96
C THR A 51 -4.60 8.02 -28.67
N LYS A 52 -4.04 6.88 -29.10
CA LYS A 52 -2.76 6.76 -29.85
C LYS A 52 -1.60 7.59 -29.27
N LYS A 53 -1.54 7.71 -27.94
CA LYS A 53 -0.44 8.40 -27.24
C LYS A 53 0.80 7.51 -27.20
N LYS A 54 1.98 8.08 -27.42
CA LYS A 54 3.26 7.39 -27.15
C LYS A 54 3.52 7.35 -25.66
N TYR A 55 3.99 6.22 -25.15
CA TYR A 55 4.31 5.99 -23.74
C TYR A 55 5.28 7.03 -23.19
N GLY A 56 6.35 7.36 -23.93
CA GLY A 56 7.30 8.40 -23.52
C GLY A 56 6.66 9.78 -23.22
N SER A 57 5.52 10.10 -23.86
CA SER A 57 4.81 11.36 -23.62
C SER A 57 3.91 11.37 -22.37
N ILE A 58 3.50 10.20 -21.90
CA ILE A 58 2.63 10.02 -20.71
C ILE A 58 3.37 9.43 -19.53
N LYS A 59 4.66 9.12 -19.69
CA LYS A 59 5.48 8.41 -18.71
C LYS A 59 5.48 9.13 -17.35
N LEU A 60 5.55 10.46 -17.38
CA LEU A 60 5.50 11.31 -16.18
C LEU A 60 4.10 11.30 -15.54
N GLU A 61 3.05 11.45 -16.35
CA GLU A 61 1.65 11.34 -15.90
C GLU A 61 1.35 9.99 -15.24
N ALA A 62 1.93 8.91 -15.76
CA ALA A 62 1.81 7.56 -15.21
C ALA A 62 2.55 7.41 -13.87
N LEU A 63 3.69 8.08 -13.69
CA LEU A 63 4.42 8.13 -12.44
C LEU A 63 3.65 8.93 -11.38
N ASP A 64 3.13 10.10 -11.74
CA ASP A 64 2.29 10.91 -10.85
C ASP A 64 1.05 10.12 -10.40
N SER A 65 0.39 9.46 -11.35
CA SER A 65 -0.75 8.58 -11.05
C SER A 65 -0.36 7.40 -10.12
N PHE A 66 0.84 6.85 -10.27
CA PHE A 66 1.33 5.80 -9.37
C PHE A 66 1.52 6.32 -7.94
N LEU A 67 2.14 7.49 -7.80
CA LEU A 67 2.38 8.14 -6.51
C LEU A 67 1.07 8.52 -5.80
N ASP A 68 0.10 9.03 -6.55
CA ASP A 68 -1.23 9.38 -6.03
C ASP A 68 -2.02 8.14 -5.60
N ARG A 69 -1.90 7.01 -6.30
CA ARG A 69 -2.55 5.75 -5.90
C ARG A 69 -1.90 5.13 -4.66
N LEU A 70 -0.59 5.30 -4.47
CA LEU A 70 0.11 4.86 -3.26
C LEU A 70 -0.28 5.71 -2.05
N ASP A 71 -0.23 7.03 -2.18
CA ASP A 71 -0.48 7.98 -1.09
C ASP A 71 -1.54 9.03 -1.43
N PRO A 72 -2.82 8.63 -1.55
CA PRO A 72 -3.91 9.53 -1.92
C PRO A 72 -4.20 10.59 -0.85
N SER A 73 -3.90 10.28 0.42
CA SER A 73 -4.11 11.22 1.55
C SER A 73 -2.94 12.17 1.78
N ARG A 74 -1.89 12.08 0.95
CA ARG A 74 -0.66 12.83 1.05
C ARG A 74 -0.07 12.83 2.46
N SER A 75 0.06 11.63 3.02
CA SER A 75 0.44 11.38 4.42
C SER A 75 1.67 10.50 4.58
N ILE A 76 2.22 9.93 3.51
CA ILE A 76 3.33 8.97 3.59
C ILE A 76 4.64 9.58 3.07
N PHE A 77 4.60 10.19 1.89
CA PHE A 77 5.79 10.75 1.24
C PHE A 77 5.99 12.23 1.60
N LEU A 78 7.27 12.63 1.68
CA LEU A 78 7.68 14.03 1.79
C LEU A 78 7.67 14.71 0.42
N GLU A 79 7.52 16.03 0.41
CA GLU A 79 7.56 16.82 -0.83
C GLU A 79 8.89 16.64 -1.57
N LYS A 80 10.00 16.70 -0.84
CA LYS A 80 11.34 16.49 -1.41
C LYS A 80 11.50 15.10 -2.05
N GLU A 81 10.98 14.05 -1.41
CA GLU A 81 11.08 12.68 -1.91
C GLU A 81 10.34 12.54 -3.24
N ILE A 82 9.16 13.16 -3.38
CA ILE A 82 8.41 13.18 -4.65
C ILE A 82 9.18 13.92 -5.74
N ASN A 83 9.73 15.10 -5.42
CA ASN A 83 10.52 15.86 -6.40
C ASN A 83 11.76 15.08 -6.85
N ASP A 84 12.46 14.41 -5.92
CA ASP A 84 13.61 13.56 -6.24
C ASP A 84 13.20 12.41 -7.19
N PHE A 85 12.02 11.82 -7.02
CA PHE A 85 11.51 10.78 -7.92
C PHE A 85 11.17 11.33 -9.32
N THR A 86 10.65 12.55 -9.40
CA THR A 86 10.27 13.17 -10.67
C THR A 86 11.47 13.75 -11.43
N ASP A 87 12.43 14.36 -10.75
CA ASP A 87 13.59 15.01 -11.38
C ASP A 87 14.58 14.01 -12.00
N ASP A 88 14.73 12.83 -11.38
CA ASP A 88 15.54 11.71 -11.89
C ASP A 88 14.83 10.96 -13.05
N PHE A 89 13.69 11.45 -13.52
CA PHE A 89 12.90 10.77 -14.54
C PHE A 89 13.22 11.28 -15.94
N ASP A 90 13.98 10.51 -16.72
CA ASP A 90 14.15 10.75 -18.15
C ASP A 90 12.97 10.19 -18.97
N PRO A 91 12.13 11.04 -19.58
CA PRO A 91 10.99 10.60 -20.39
C PRO A 91 11.39 10.02 -21.74
N THR A 92 12.64 10.19 -22.17
CA THR A 92 13.15 9.69 -23.46
C THR A 92 13.65 8.24 -23.38
N ILE A 93 13.94 7.76 -22.17
CA ILE A 93 14.41 6.39 -21.92
C ILE A 93 13.19 5.48 -21.69
N ASN A 94 12.88 4.65 -22.67
CA ASN A 94 11.85 3.61 -22.58
C ASN A 94 12.44 2.28 -22.11
N ASP A 95 13.05 2.27 -20.92
CA ASP A 95 13.51 1.04 -20.26
C ASP A 95 12.54 0.65 -19.14
N GLN A 96 11.81 -0.45 -19.35
CA GLN A 96 10.87 -0.98 -18.36
C GLN A 96 11.57 -1.62 -17.17
N ASN A 97 12.80 -2.12 -17.33
CA ASN A 97 13.58 -2.63 -16.21
C ASN A 97 13.89 -1.50 -15.21
N ALA A 98 14.47 -0.40 -15.70
CA ALA A 98 14.73 0.78 -14.88
C ALA A 98 13.44 1.40 -14.31
N SER A 99 12.35 1.40 -15.08
CA SER A 99 11.08 1.98 -14.64
C SER A 99 10.42 1.13 -13.52
N LEU A 100 10.46 -0.20 -13.63
CA LEU A 100 10.00 -1.10 -12.57
C LEU A 100 10.91 -1.04 -11.35
N GLU A 101 12.23 -1.00 -11.53
CA GLU A 101 13.18 -0.81 -10.42
C GLU A 101 12.85 0.45 -9.60
N LYS A 102 12.60 1.57 -10.29
CA LYS A 102 12.16 2.81 -9.65
C LYS A 102 10.82 2.65 -8.91
N ALA A 103 9.82 2.01 -9.53
CA ALA A 103 8.53 1.77 -8.90
C ALA A 103 8.66 0.91 -7.62
N PHE A 104 9.48 -0.13 -7.65
CA PHE A 104 9.75 -1.00 -6.50
C PHE A 104 10.53 -0.26 -5.40
N ASN A 105 11.48 0.60 -5.75
CA ASN A 105 12.18 1.45 -4.78
C ASN A 105 11.23 2.43 -4.07
N ILE A 106 10.34 3.08 -4.82
CA ILE A 106 9.28 3.95 -4.27
C ILE A 106 8.36 3.15 -3.35
N PHE A 107 7.94 1.95 -3.76
CA PHE A 107 7.12 1.07 -2.94
C PHE A 107 7.84 0.60 -1.67
N GLY A 108 9.14 0.33 -1.75
CA GLY A 108 9.97 0.00 -0.59
C GLY A 108 10.01 1.13 0.45
N LEU A 109 10.13 2.39 -0.01
CA LEU A 109 10.01 3.56 0.87
C LEU A 109 8.60 3.66 1.48
N TYR A 110 7.56 3.50 0.66
CA TYR A 110 6.16 3.49 1.09
C TYR A 110 5.95 2.48 2.23
N ARG A 111 6.41 1.24 2.03
CA ARG A 111 6.32 0.16 3.02
C ARG A 111 7.01 0.53 4.33
N SER A 112 8.24 1.03 4.24
CA SER A 112 9.00 1.43 5.43
C SER A 112 8.25 2.49 6.25
N ARG A 113 7.74 3.53 5.58
CA ARG A 113 6.96 4.61 6.22
C ARG A 113 5.61 4.11 6.74
N TYR A 114 4.94 3.22 6.02
CA TYR A 114 3.69 2.61 6.46
C TYR A 114 3.88 1.78 7.74
N SER A 115 4.96 1.01 7.82
CA SER A 115 5.34 0.24 9.02
C SER A 115 5.70 1.15 10.19
N GLU A 116 6.42 2.25 9.96
CA GLU A 116 6.72 3.25 10.99
C GLU A 116 5.43 3.88 11.55
N ARG A 117 4.51 4.29 10.66
CA ARG A 117 3.19 4.82 11.03
C ARG A 117 2.41 3.82 11.87
N TYR A 118 2.35 2.56 11.47
CA TYR A 118 1.68 1.50 12.22
C TYR A 118 2.23 1.35 13.64
N ARG A 119 3.55 1.29 13.81
CA ARG A 119 4.20 1.19 15.12
C ARG A 119 3.91 2.40 16.01
N LEU A 120 3.95 3.60 15.43
CA LEU A 120 3.60 4.84 16.13
C LEU A 120 2.14 4.83 16.60
N GLN A 121 1.21 4.43 15.73
CA GLN A 121 -0.21 4.34 16.09
C GLN A 121 -0.46 3.31 17.19
N LYS A 122 0.16 2.13 17.12
CA LYS A 122 0.08 1.09 18.16
C LYS A 122 0.53 1.62 19.52
N ARG A 123 1.66 2.32 19.56
CA ARG A 123 2.21 2.93 20.79
C ARG A 123 1.26 3.98 21.37
N LEU A 124 0.70 4.86 20.54
CA LEU A 124 -0.24 5.89 21.00
C LEU A 124 -1.55 5.28 21.52
N LEU A 125 -2.04 4.21 20.88
CA LEU A 125 -3.24 3.51 21.33
C LEU A 125 -3.02 2.73 22.64
N SER A 126 -1.82 2.24 22.93
CA SER A 126 -1.53 1.64 24.24
C SER A 126 -1.58 2.66 25.38
N GLU A 127 -1.39 3.94 25.09
CA GLU A 127 -1.44 5.05 26.04
C GLU A 127 -2.65 5.96 25.82
N ILE A 128 -3.76 5.40 25.30
CA ILE A 128 -4.94 6.17 24.88
C ILE A 128 -5.51 7.09 25.97
N GLN A 129 -5.39 6.70 27.24
CA GLN A 129 -5.87 7.48 28.39
C GLN A 129 -5.08 8.78 28.61
N ASN A 130 -3.83 8.83 28.13
CA ASN A 130 -2.95 9.99 28.24
C ASN A 130 -3.06 10.93 27.02
N LEU A 131 -3.86 10.57 26.02
CA LEU A 131 -4.01 11.39 24.81
C LEU A 131 -4.81 12.67 25.11
N ASP A 132 -4.22 13.82 24.79
CA ASP A 132 -4.90 15.10 24.87
C ASP A 132 -5.86 15.29 23.69
N LEU A 133 -7.12 14.90 23.92
CA LEU A 133 -8.23 15.05 22.95
C LEU A 133 -8.71 16.50 22.81
N LYS A 134 -8.31 17.40 23.72
CA LYS A 134 -8.73 18.81 23.73
C LYS A 134 -7.73 19.72 23.04
N LYS A 135 -6.55 19.22 22.68
CA LYS A 135 -5.56 19.97 21.91
C LYS A 135 -6.22 20.48 20.63
N LYS A 136 -6.30 21.80 20.48
CA LYS A 136 -6.88 22.46 19.30
C LYS A 136 -5.95 22.25 18.12
N LYS A 137 -6.05 21.09 17.48
CA LYS A 137 -5.30 20.75 16.27
C LYS A 137 -6.08 21.23 15.05
N GLY A 138 -5.36 21.61 13.99
CA GLY A 138 -5.95 22.21 12.78
C GLY A 138 -7.11 21.36 12.27
N LYS A 139 -8.14 22.00 11.68
CA LYS A 139 -9.34 21.33 11.14
C LYS A 139 -8.92 20.04 10.43
N GLY A 140 -9.29 18.89 11.00
CA GLY A 140 -9.10 17.60 10.36
C GLY A 140 -9.87 17.61 9.05
N LEU A 141 -9.17 17.88 7.95
CA LEU A 141 -9.76 17.89 6.63
C LEU A 141 -10.14 16.44 6.33
N LYS A 142 -11.44 16.18 6.16
CA LYS A 142 -11.95 14.86 5.73
C LYS A 142 -11.34 14.42 4.41
N ASP A 143 -10.97 15.38 3.57
CA ASP A 143 -10.29 15.15 2.31
C ASP A 143 -8.91 15.80 2.31
N ARG A 144 -7.88 15.00 2.02
CA ARG A 144 -6.48 15.42 1.95
C ARG A 144 -5.87 15.19 0.58
N SER A 145 -6.67 14.85 -0.43
CA SER A 145 -6.18 14.60 -1.79
C SER A 145 -5.37 15.78 -2.33
N GLU A 146 -5.79 17.01 -2.02
CA GLU A 146 -5.10 18.25 -2.45
C GLU A 146 -4.26 18.92 -1.35
N SER A 147 -4.01 18.23 -0.23
CA SER A 147 -3.19 18.81 0.83
C SER A 147 -1.74 18.97 0.39
N LYS A 148 -1.05 20.00 0.89
CA LYS A 148 0.40 20.08 0.73
C LYS A 148 1.06 18.94 1.50
N ARG A 149 2.05 18.28 0.87
CA ARG A 149 2.86 17.26 1.55
C ARG A 149 3.71 17.92 2.63
N LYS A 150 4.21 17.11 3.54
CA LYS A 150 5.08 17.60 4.62
C LYS A 150 6.53 17.65 4.12
N GLU A 151 7.30 18.57 4.68
CA GLU A 151 8.72 18.75 4.34
C GLU A 151 9.64 17.88 5.20
N THR A 152 9.21 17.56 6.44
CA THR A 152 10.02 16.83 7.42
C THR A 152 9.33 15.56 7.91
N ALA A 153 10.12 14.58 8.33
CA ALA A 153 9.62 13.34 8.91
C ALA A 153 8.93 13.57 10.27
N GLU A 154 9.37 14.57 11.03
CA GLU A 154 8.73 15.00 12.28
C GLU A 154 7.32 15.53 12.02
N ASP A 155 7.14 16.35 10.98
CA ASP A 155 5.83 16.87 10.60
C ASP A 155 4.87 15.75 10.12
N LEU A 156 5.40 14.69 9.49
CA LEU A 156 4.62 13.50 9.15
C LEU A 156 4.14 12.76 10.40
N LYS A 157 5.01 12.60 11.41
CA LYS A 157 4.63 11.95 12.68
C LYS A 157 3.53 12.72 13.40
N VAL A 158 3.66 14.05 13.46
CA VAL A 158 2.61 14.92 14.00
C VAL A 158 1.31 14.76 13.20
N LEU A 159 1.38 14.71 11.88
CA LEU A 159 0.20 14.45 11.04
C LEU A 159 -0.46 13.10 11.37
N TRP A 160 0.33 12.03 11.53
CA TRP A 160 -0.21 10.71 11.88
C TRP A 160 -0.87 10.68 13.26
N GLU A 161 -0.28 11.36 14.24
CA GLU A 161 -0.87 11.57 15.56
C GLU A 161 -2.22 12.30 15.45
N ASP A 162 -2.28 13.36 14.66
CA ASP A 162 -3.49 14.16 14.48
C ASP A 162 -4.61 13.36 13.84
N LEU A 163 -4.29 12.57 12.82
CA LEU A 163 -5.25 11.66 12.16
C LEU A 163 -5.77 10.59 13.14
N LEU A 164 -4.88 10.00 13.94
CA LEU A 164 -5.27 9.00 14.93
C LEU A 164 -6.17 9.60 16.02
N ILE A 165 -5.83 10.79 16.52
CA ILE A 165 -6.64 11.49 17.53
C ILE A 165 -8.02 11.82 16.96
N ASN A 166 -8.10 12.26 15.69
CA ASN A 166 -9.38 12.47 15.04
C ASN A 166 -10.22 11.18 14.99
N ASP A 167 -9.61 10.03 14.68
CA ASP A 167 -10.32 8.75 14.67
C ASP A 167 -10.81 8.33 16.07
N VAL A 168 -10.01 8.57 17.11
CA VAL A 168 -10.41 8.37 18.51
C VAL A 168 -11.60 9.26 18.88
N ILE A 169 -11.55 10.55 18.53
CA ILE A 169 -12.64 11.50 18.78
C ILE A 169 -13.91 11.06 18.06
N GLN A 170 -13.83 10.67 16.78
CA GLN A 170 -15.00 10.24 16.02
C GLN A 170 -15.68 9.01 16.64
N LEU A 171 -14.90 8.01 17.07
CA LEU A 171 -15.45 6.84 17.73
C LEU A 171 -16.02 7.15 19.11
N HIS A 172 -15.39 8.04 19.85
CA HIS A 172 -15.89 8.47 21.16
C HIS A 172 -17.21 9.26 21.02
N LEU A 173 -17.32 10.14 20.01
CA LEU A 173 -18.56 10.88 19.70
C LEU A 173 -19.70 9.95 19.27
N ASN A 174 -19.39 8.78 18.70
CA ASN A 174 -20.38 7.75 18.37
C ASN A 174 -20.86 6.96 19.61
N GLY A 175 -20.46 7.35 20.82
CA GLY A 175 -20.94 6.78 22.08
C GLY A 175 -20.09 5.64 22.66
N ASN A 176 -18.91 5.37 22.09
CA ASN A 176 -17.99 4.35 22.61
C ASN A 176 -17.17 4.89 23.78
N ASP A 177 -16.90 4.05 24.79
CA ASP A 177 -15.94 4.38 25.84
C ASP A 177 -14.51 4.46 25.27
N LEU A 178 -13.60 5.14 25.97
CA LEU A 178 -12.19 5.24 25.56
C LEU A 178 -11.51 3.88 25.47
N ASN A 179 -11.78 2.96 26.41
CA ASN A 179 -11.18 1.63 26.37
C ASN A 179 -11.71 0.81 25.19
N GLU A 180 -13.01 0.87 24.93
CA GLU A 180 -13.64 0.21 23.79
C GLU A 180 -13.12 0.78 22.46
N THR A 181 -12.96 2.10 22.39
CA THR A 181 -12.38 2.80 21.25
C THR A 181 -10.96 2.33 20.98
N GLY A 182 -10.12 2.19 22.01
CA GLY A 182 -8.76 1.68 21.89
C GLY A 182 -8.73 0.26 21.33
N ILE A 183 -9.59 -0.64 21.82
CA ILE A 183 -9.68 -2.03 21.33
C ILE A 183 -10.12 -2.07 19.86
N LYS A 184 -11.18 -1.34 19.50
CA LYS A 184 -11.70 -1.30 18.12
C LYS A 184 -10.68 -0.73 17.15
N LEU A 185 -10.03 0.39 17.50
CA LEU A 185 -9.00 1.00 16.66
C LEU A 185 -7.78 0.11 16.50
N THR A 186 -7.32 -0.53 17.58
CA THR A 186 -6.20 -1.47 17.51
C THR A 186 -6.52 -2.63 16.57
N LYS A 187 -7.71 -3.26 16.71
CA LYS A 187 -8.15 -4.32 15.80
C LYS A 187 -8.19 -3.84 14.34
N ARG A 188 -8.72 -2.64 14.09
CA ARG A 188 -8.81 -2.06 12.74
C ARG A 188 -7.42 -1.83 12.12
N ILE A 189 -6.51 -1.23 12.88
CA ILE A 189 -5.14 -0.91 12.42
C ILE A 189 -4.33 -2.20 12.21
N ASP A 190 -4.49 -3.20 13.10
CA ASP A 190 -3.86 -4.51 12.94
C ASP A 190 -4.35 -5.22 11.68
N ASN A 191 -5.66 -5.20 11.42
CA ASN A 191 -6.22 -5.76 10.20
C ASN A 191 -5.67 -5.05 8.96
N GLN A 192 -5.67 -3.71 8.95
CA GLN A 192 -5.15 -2.93 7.84
C GLN A 192 -3.67 -3.24 7.56
N PHE A 193 -2.85 -3.34 8.60
CA PHE A 193 -1.44 -3.70 8.48
C PHE A 193 -1.24 -5.15 8.01
N ASN A 194 -2.04 -6.09 8.50
CA ASN A 194 -1.99 -7.48 8.05
C ASN A 194 -2.39 -7.63 6.57
N PHE A 195 -3.36 -6.85 6.07
CA PHE A 195 -3.68 -6.81 4.65
C PHE A 195 -2.51 -6.24 3.85
N PHE A 196 -1.91 -5.16 4.35
CA PHE A 196 -0.75 -4.55 3.71
C PHE A 196 0.46 -5.50 3.62
N GLU A 197 0.78 -6.25 4.68
CA GLU A 197 1.89 -7.21 4.67
C GLU A 197 1.65 -8.43 3.76
N ARG A 198 0.41 -8.68 3.33
CA ARG A 198 0.07 -9.73 2.35
C ARG A 198 0.20 -9.27 0.90
N THR A 199 0.56 -8.01 0.68
CA THR A 199 0.80 -7.49 -0.68
C THR A 199 1.92 -8.30 -1.31
N THR A 200 1.72 -8.73 -2.55
CA THR A 200 2.71 -9.49 -3.32
C THR A 200 3.45 -8.58 -4.31
N SER A 201 4.56 -9.06 -4.88
CA SER A 201 5.24 -8.34 -5.97
C SER A 201 4.31 -8.11 -7.17
N ASP A 202 3.44 -9.08 -7.47
CA ASP A 202 2.48 -8.99 -8.57
C ASP A 202 1.48 -7.86 -8.35
N ASP A 203 1.05 -7.62 -7.10
CA ASP A 203 0.18 -6.50 -6.75
C ASP A 203 0.86 -5.14 -6.99
N VAL A 204 2.16 -5.04 -6.73
CA VAL A 204 2.95 -3.82 -6.98
C VAL A 204 3.08 -3.57 -8.49
N VAL A 205 3.36 -4.62 -9.27
CA VAL A 205 3.42 -4.55 -10.73
C VAL A 205 2.06 -4.17 -11.30
N ASP A 206 0.98 -4.78 -10.81
CA ASP A 206 -0.38 -4.50 -11.21
C ASP A 206 -0.78 -3.04 -10.89
N LEU A 207 -0.40 -2.54 -9.71
CA LEU A 207 -0.56 -1.14 -9.34
C LEU A 207 0.14 -0.21 -10.33
N TYR A 208 1.40 -0.49 -10.66
CA TYR A 208 2.20 0.28 -11.61
C TYR A 208 1.64 0.24 -13.04
N ILE A 209 1.31 -0.93 -13.57
CA ILE A 209 0.74 -1.08 -14.91
C ILE A 209 -0.60 -0.35 -15.02
N ASN A 210 -1.43 -0.41 -13.97
CA ASN A 210 -2.70 0.32 -13.98
C ASN A 210 -2.52 1.84 -13.88
N SER A 211 -1.43 2.36 -13.31
CA SER A 211 -1.18 3.81 -13.36
C SER A 211 -0.86 4.26 -14.79
N ILE A 212 -0.13 3.43 -15.56
CA ILE A 212 0.10 3.64 -16.99
C ILE A 212 -1.22 3.58 -17.76
N ALA A 213 -2.03 2.54 -17.53
CA ALA A 213 -3.31 2.35 -18.19
C ALA A 213 -4.25 3.55 -17.98
N LEU A 214 -4.30 4.09 -16.77
CA LEU A 214 -5.13 5.24 -16.43
C LEU A 214 -4.73 6.52 -17.19
N SER A 215 -3.44 6.71 -17.49
CA SER A 215 -2.95 7.84 -18.31
C SER A 215 -3.40 7.76 -19.79
N TYR A 216 -3.79 6.57 -20.26
CA TYR A 216 -4.43 6.41 -21.57
C TYR A 216 -5.93 6.73 -21.53
N GLY A 217 -6.62 6.38 -20.45
CA GLY A 217 -8.03 6.72 -20.22
C GLY A 217 -8.64 6.13 -18.94
N PRO A 218 -9.77 6.69 -18.44
CA PRO A 218 -10.39 6.30 -17.18
C PRO A 218 -11.05 4.92 -17.18
N HIS A 219 -11.25 4.32 -18.35
CA HIS A 219 -11.85 2.99 -18.54
C HIS A 219 -10.85 1.96 -19.04
N THR A 220 -9.56 2.30 -19.02
CA THR A 220 -8.47 1.42 -19.46
C THR A 220 -7.81 0.87 -18.23
N THR A 221 -7.88 -0.44 -18.03
CA THR A 221 -7.35 -1.12 -16.86
C THR A 221 -6.65 -2.40 -17.28
N TYR A 222 -5.59 -2.74 -16.55
CA TYR A 222 -4.98 -4.05 -16.56
C TYR A 222 -5.61 -4.90 -15.45
N MET A 223 -5.93 -6.14 -15.77
CA MET A 223 -6.45 -7.12 -14.81
C MET A 223 -5.41 -8.22 -14.64
N SER A 224 -4.91 -8.41 -13.41
CA SER A 224 -4.16 -9.61 -13.05
C SER A 224 -5.03 -10.86 -13.24
N PRO A 225 -4.44 -12.07 -13.34
CA PRO A 225 -5.20 -13.31 -13.54
C PRO A 225 -6.36 -13.47 -12.55
N LYS A 226 -6.11 -13.17 -11.27
CA LYS A 226 -7.12 -13.19 -10.22
C LYS A 226 -8.27 -12.21 -10.48
N ARG A 227 -7.96 -10.96 -10.87
CA ARG A 227 -9.00 -9.97 -11.19
C ARG A 227 -9.77 -10.32 -12.45
N THR A 228 -9.11 -10.98 -13.41
CA THR A 228 -9.75 -11.44 -14.64
C THR A 228 -10.76 -12.54 -14.33
N GLU A 229 -10.39 -13.50 -13.48
CA GLU A 229 -11.31 -14.53 -12.98
C GLU A 229 -12.53 -13.91 -12.27
N ASP A 230 -12.30 -12.97 -11.34
CA ASP A 230 -13.38 -12.24 -10.66
C ASP A 230 -14.31 -11.51 -11.64
N PHE A 231 -13.74 -10.87 -12.67
CA PHE A 231 -14.51 -10.20 -13.72
C PHE A 231 -15.33 -11.17 -14.57
N ASP A 232 -14.74 -12.31 -14.95
CA ASP A 232 -15.42 -13.34 -15.74
C ASP A 232 -16.56 -14.00 -14.94
N ILE A 233 -16.40 -14.18 -13.63
CA ILE A 233 -17.46 -14.62 -12.72
C ILE A 233 -18.62 -13.62 -12.72
N ASP A 234 -18.31 -12.33 -12.57
CA ASP A 234 -19.30 -11.25 -12.57
C ASP A 234 -20.05 -11.15 -13.91
N MET A 235 -19.36 -11.36 -15.04
CA MET A 235 -19.96 -11.30 -16.38
C MET A 235 -20.76 -12.56 -16.73
N SER A 236 -20.28 -13.74 -16.34
CA SER A 236 -20.97 -15.01 -16.59
C SER A 236 -22.11 -15.27 -15.60
N LEU A 237 -22.13 -14.54 -14.47
CA LEU A 237 -23.00 -14.80 -13.32
C LEU A 237 -22.91 -16.26 -12.84
N SER A 238 -21.75 -16.87 -13.03
CA SER A 238 -21.50 -18.27 -12.74
C SER A 238 -20.14 -18.42 -12.09
N LEU A 239 -20.08 -19.26 -11.06
CA LEU A 239 -18.87 -19.57 -10.33
C LEU A 239 -18.87 -21.07 -10.03
N GLU A 240 -17.75 -21.72 -10.32
CA GLU A 240 -17.48 -23.06 -9.82
C GLU A 240 -16.85 -22.96 -8.43
N GLY A 241 -17.55 -23.46 -7.41
CA GLY A 241 -17.06 -23.39 -6.04
C GLY A 241 -18.00 -24.02 -5.03
N ILE A 242 -17.71 -23.81 -3.74
CA ILE A 242 -18.50 -24.39 -2.65
C ILE A 242 -19.87 -23.72 -2.45
N GLY A 243 -20.12 -22.57 -3.08
CA GLY A 243 -21.37 -21.83 -2.91
C GLY A 243 -21.50 -21.15 -1.54
N ALA A 244 -20.42 -20.49 -1.08
CA ALA A 244 -20.40 -19.74 0.18
C ALA A 244 -19.73 -18.37 -0.05
N LEU A 245 -20.31 -17.32 0.52
CA LEU A 245 -19.72 -16.00 0.54
C LEU A 245 -18.75 -15.92 1.72
N LEU A 246 -17.46 -15.77 1.42
CA LEU A 246 -16.40 -15.69 2.42
C LEU A 246 -16.12 -14.23 2.77
N SER A 247 -15.74 -14.00 4.02
CA SER A 247 -15.24 -12.72 4.50
C SER A 247 -13.99 -12.94 5.34
N THR A 248 -13.21 -11.89 5.55
CA THR A 248 -12.01 -11.94 6.38
C THR A 248 -12.27 -11.17 7.67
N ASP A 249 -12.24 -11.87 8.81
CA ASP A 249 -12.21 -11.24 10.14
C ASP A 249 -10.81 -11.38 10.74
N GLY A 250 -9.98 -10.37 10.50
CA GLY A 250 -8.58 -10.34 10.91
C GLY A 250 -7.73 -11.35 10.16
N LEU A 251 -7.27 -12.39 10.85
CA LEU A 251 -6.44 -13.44 10.25
C LEU A 251 -7.23 -14.67 9.79
N TYR A 252 -8.52 -14.74 10.10
CA TYR A 252 -9.36 -15.89 9.80
C TYR A 252 -10.31 -15.59 8.65
N THR A 253 -10.51 -16.58 7.78
CA THR A 253 -11.59 -16.57 6.79
C THR A 253 -12.86 -17.11 7.44
N THR A 254 -13.92 -16.31 7.42
CA THR A 254 -15.23 -16.65 7.98
C THR A 254 -16.26 -16.79 6.86
N ILE A 255 -17.28 -17.63 7.09
CA ILE A 255 -18.42 -17.74 6.19
C ILE A 255 -19.42 -16.65 6.54
N SER A 256 -19.62 -15.68 5.64
CA SER A 256 -20.60 -14.60 5.81
C SER A 256 -22.02 -15.12 5.56
N SER A 257 -22.22 -15.81 4.44
CA SER A 257 -23.50 -16.42 4.06
C SER A 257 -23.30 -17.61 3.14
N LEU A 258 -24.30 -18.49 3.07
CA LEU A 258 -24.33 -19.61 2.13
C LEU A 258 -25.28 -19.27 0.97
N VAL A 259 -24.91 -19.70 -0.23
CA VAL A 259 -25.75 -19.50 -1.43
C VAL A 259 -26.87 -20.54 -1.43
N PRO A 260 -28.15 -20.13 -1.53
CA PRO A 260 -29.27 -21.05 -1.57
C PRO A 260 -29.15 -22.08 -2.71
N GLY A 261 -29.29 -23.37 -2.38
CA GLY A 261 -29.15 -24.48 -3.33
C GLY A 261 -27.71 -24.84 -3.70
N GLY A 262 -26.72 -24.14 -3.14
CA GLY A 262 -25.30 -24.40 -3.33
C GLY A 262 -24.79 -25.66 -2.61
N PRO A 263 -23.60 -26.17 -2.97
CA PRO A 263 -23.02 -27.36 -2.34
C PRO A 263 -22.84 -27.24 -0.83
N ALA A 264 -22.39 -26.08 -0.34
CA ALA A 264 -22.15 -25.84 1.09
C ALA A 264 -23.44 -25.91 1.93
N GLU A 265 -24.54 -25.32 1.45
CA GLU A 265 -25.84 -25.40 2.11
C GLU A 265 -26.38 -26.83 2.09
N LYS A 266 -26.34 -27.51 0.93
CA LYS A 266 -26.80 -28.91 0.80
C LYS A 266 -26.04 -29.89 1.69
N SER A 267 -24.82 -29.55 2.10
CA SER A 267 -24.01 -30.40 2.96
C SER A 267 -24.44 -30.38 4.42
N ASP A 268 -25.16 -29.34 4.87
CA ASP A 268 -25.53 -29.05 6.28
C ASP A 268 -24.36 -29.04 7.30
N LYS A 269 -23.10 -29.18 6.82
CA LYS A 269 -21.90 -29.23 7.66
C LYS A 269 -21.32 -27.85 7.97
N LEU A 270 -21.61 -26.88 7.12
CA LEU A 270 -21.11 -25.52 7.22
C LEU A 270 -22.26 -24.59 7.63
N LYS A 271 -21.98 -23.66 8.53
CA LYS A 271 -22.93 -22.64 8.98
C LYS A 271 -22.36 -21.24 8.85
N PRO A 272 -23.21 -20.21 8.72
CA PRO A 272 -22.78 -18.83 8.81
C PRO A 272 -22.01 -18.56 10.11
N ASN A 273 -20.92 -17.80 10.02
CA ASN A 273 -19.92 -17.50 11.06
C ASN A 273 -18.94 -18.62 11.41
N ASP A 274 -18.99 -19.77 10.72
CA ASP A 274 -17.91 -20.76 10.83
C ASP A 274 -16.60 -20.20 10.29
N ARG A 275 -15.50 -20.68 10.87
CA ARG A 275 -14.13 -20.29 10.51
C ARG A 275 -13.47 -21.39 9.70
N ILE A 276 -12.93 -21.03 8.55
CA ILE A 276 -12.13 -21.92 7.72
C ILE A 276 -10.69 -21.81 8.19
N VAL A 277 -10.17 -22.87 8.80
CA VAL A 277 -8.80 -22.94 9.34
C VAL A 277 -7.80 -23.61 8.39
N GLY A 278 -8.30 -24.27 7.35
CA GLY A 278 -7.47 -24.93 6.35
C GLY A 278 -8.29 -25.41 5.16
N VAL A 279 -7.61 -25.56 4.03
CA VAL A 279 -8.14 -26.13 2.78
C VAL A 279 -7.13 -27.18 2.33
N ALA A 280 -7.60 -28.31 1.83
CA ALA A 280 -6.74 -29.38 1.30
C ALA A 280 -7.17 -29.69 -0.13
N GLN A 281 -6.21 -29.76 -1.05
CA GLN A 281 -6.44 -30.26 -2.41
C GLN A 281 -6.29 -31.79 -2.43
N GLU A 282 -7.01 -32.49 -3.31
CA GLU A 282 -6.93 -33.97 -3.41
C GLU A 282 -5.50 -34.48 -3.62
N THR A 283 -4.65 -33.72 -4.31
CA THR A 283 -3.24 -34.03 -4.54
C THR A 283 -2.34 -33.91 -3.30
N GLU A 284 -2.82 -33.28 -2.24
CA GLU A 284 -2.06 -33.01 -1.01
C GLU A 284 -2.51 -33.89 0.19
N MET A 285 -3.53 -34.73 0.02
CA MET A 285 -3.90 -35.73 1.02
C MET A 285 -2.98 -36.95 0.93
N LYS A 286 -1.85 -36.90 1.61
CA LYS A 286 -1.03 -38.08 1.96
C LYS A 286 -0.95 -38.27 3.46
#